data_AF-A0A8T1A8C8-F1
#
_entry.id   AF-A0A8T1A8C8-F1
#
_cell.length_a   1.000
_cell.length_b   1.000
_cell.length_c   1.000
_cell.angle_alpha   90.00
_cell.angle_beta   90.00
_cell.angle_gamma   90.00
#
_symmetry.space_group_name_H-M   'P 1'
#
loop_
_entity.id
_entity.type
_entity.pdbx_description
1 polymer ?
#
loop_
_entity_poly.entity_id
_entity_poly.type
_entity_poly.pdbx_seq_one_letter_code
_entity_poly.pdbx_strand_id
1 'polypeptide(L)'
;MSWMRFAKDLYDGRIEQICILSDLERMKSEAEELRQLHAASTTESEATLSAKTKKERFDGQNWDSPSESPFYDVLREHKDVLPDEIPAELPQDKGIQHEIDLVPGTKYCDAAVAFESRRQVWQVRESKSSHSAPTFCVKKPQGGWRIVHAYNKLNDATIPAQTPIPRKDVIIDSMAKSTIYSALDLRDGFYQILMRESDIALTAVSTPSGMLWEWLVMPQGLKNAPATFNRCVTHLLRSVRDFAPSYFDDVFVHSQAVNGKTDVEVHKEHLRKLLGLMRKHKLYANLKKCIFGASEIPILGCLVGKNGVRPNPEKVRVISEWPTLSNVKELRQFLGLATYLCKYVENYAGKIRPLSQLLKKEAEWKWTAECQQAFDAVKQGLTEAPILAVADQDRPFHVVFASAEAS
;
A
#
# COMPACT_ATOMS: atom_id res chain seq x y z
N MET A 1 15.43 20.06 -11.28
CA MET A 1 16.70 20.61 -11.81
C MET A 1 17.86 19.85 -11.18
N SER A 2 18.91 19.53 -11.96
CA SER A 2 20.14 18.92 -11.42
C SER A 2 20.88 19.96 -10.58
N TRP A 3 21.47 19.55 -9.45
CA TRP A 3 22.30 20.38 -8.58
C TRP A 3 23.42 21.10 -9.36
N MET A 4 23.97 20.45 -10.37
CA MET A 4 25.01 21.04 -11.24
C MET A 4 24.49 22.21 -12.09
N ARG A 5 23.20 22.23 -12.44
CA ARG A 5 22.58 23.36 -13.16
C ARG A 5 22.37 24.56 -12.23
N PHE A 6 21.91 24.30 -11.01
CA PHE A 6 21.70 25.33 -10.00
C PHE A 6 23.00 26.05 -9.60
N ALA A 7 24.08 25.31 -9.38
CA ALA A 7 25.39 25.89 -9.06
C ALA A 7 25.94 26.75 -10.22
N LYS A 8 25.68 26.34 -11.47
CA LYS A 8 26.07 27.09 -12.67
C LYS A 8 25.30 28.40 -12.79
N ASP A 9 23.99 28.37 -12.60
CA ASP A 9 23.13 29.56 -12.72
C ASP A 9 23.38 30.57 -11.60
N LEU A 10 23.81 30.12 -10.41
CA LEU A 10 24.25 30.96 -9.30
C LEU A 10 25.61 31.64 -9.59
N TYR A 11 26.56 30.91 -10.18
CA TYR A 11 27.89 31.45 -10.52
C TYR A 11 27.85 32.40 -11.72
N ASP A 12 26.95 32.15 -12.68
CA ASP A 12 26.72 32.98 -13.86
C ASP A 12 25.93 34.28 -13.54
N GLY A 13 25.65 34.56 -12.26
CA GLY A 13 24.97 35.79 -11.83
C GLY A 13 23.49 35.91 -12.23
N ARG A 14 22.84 34.79 -12.60
CA ARG A 14 21.44 34.80 -13.07
C ARG A 14 20.41 34.70 -11.94
N ILE A 15 20.87 34.61 -10.70
CA ILE A 15 20.05 34.56 -9.48
C ILE A 15 20.42 35.79 -8.65
N GLU A 16 19.58 36.83 -8.70
CA GLU A 16 19.94 38.15 -8.18
C GLU A 16 19.58 38.38 -6.71
N GLN A 17 18.73 37.57 -6.07
CA GLN A 17 18.38 37.76 -4.65
C GLN A 17 17.98 36.47 -3.90
N ILE A 18 18.51 36.32 -2.69
CA ILE A 18 18.12 35.33 -1.67
C ILE A 18 17.53 36.12 -0.50
N CYS A 19 16.23 35.97 -0.25
CA CYS A 19 15.58 36.57 0.94
C CYS A 19 15.34 35.52 2.01
N ILE A 20 15.76 35.82 3.24
CA ILE A 20 15.51 35.05 4.46
C ILE A 20 14.40 35.79 5.21
N LEU A 21 13.29 35.11 5.53
CA LEU A 21 12.21 35.65 6.35
C LEU A 21 12.07 34.81 7.62
N SER A 22 12.17 35.46 8.77
CA SER A 22 11.94 34.90 10.10
C SER A 22 10.72 35.57 10.72
N ASP A 23 9.67 34.81 11.05
CA ASP A 23 8.60 35.26 11.96
C ASP A 23 8.06 34.06 12.75
N LEU A 24 8.53 33.93 14.00
CA LEU A 24 8.33 32.77 14.89
C LEU A 24 7.12 32.90 15.82
N GLU A 25 6.45 34.06 15.85
CA GLU A 25 5.45 34.38 16.88
C GLU A 25 4.01 34.02 16.48
N ARG A 26 3.69 33.94 15.19
CA ARG A 26 2.32 33.61 14.73
C ARG A 26 1.95 32.13 14.89
N MET A 27 2.93 31.21 14.85
CA MET A 27 2.69 29.76 14.92
C MET A 27 2.40 29.22 16.33
N LYS A 28 2.80 29.94 17.39
CA LYS A 28 2.60 29.48 18.77
C LYS A 28 1.15 29.65 19.23
N SER A 29 0.46 30.69 18.76
CA SER A 29 -0.93 30.98 19.15
C SER A 29 -1.94 29.94 18.65
N GLU A 30 -1.77 29.43 17.42
CA GLU A 30 -2.70 28.47 16.81
C GLU A 30 -2.53 27.03 17.34
N ALA A 31 -1.32 26.68 17.80
CA ALA A 31 -1.03 25.36 18.39
C ALA A 31 -1.60 25.18 19.80
N GLU A 32 -1.73 26.27 20.56
CA GLU A 32 -2.28 26.27 21.93
C GLU A 32 -3.82 26.05 21.92
N GLU A 33 -4.53 26.66 20.95
CA GLU A 33 -5.98 26.49 20.78
C GLU A 33 -6.37 25.06 20.37
N LEU A 34 -5.55 24.40 19.54
CA LEU A 34 -5.75 23.00 19.13
C LEU A 34 -5.52 22.00 20.28
N ARG A 35 -4.64 22.31 21.23
CA ARG A 35 -4.38 21.44 22.40
C ARG A 35 -5.53 21.46 23.41
N GLN A 36 -6.19 22.60 23.58
CA GLN A 36 -7.32 22.73 24.52
C GLN A 36 -8.58 21.99 24.04
N LEU A 37 -8.78 21.87 22.72
CA LEU A 37 -9.89 21.11 22.14
C LEU A 37 -9.74 19.59 22.28
N HIS A 38 -8.51 19.06 22.29
CA HIS A 38 -8.26 17.62 22.46
C HIS A 38 -8.37 17.12 23.91
N ALA A 39 -8.20 18.00 24.91
CA ALA A 39 -8.26 17.60 26.32
C ALA A 39 -9.68 17.23 26.82
N ALA A 40 -10.73 17.57 26.07
CA ALA A 40 -12.12 17.43 26.49
C ALA A 40 -12.79 16.08 26.12
N SER A 41 -12.10 15.17 25.43
CA SER A 41 -12.68 13.89 25.00
C SER A 41 -11.76 12.72 25.34
N THR A 42 -11.82 12.28 26.60
CA THR A 42 -11.07 11.08 27.03
C THR A 42 -11.97 10.19 27.89
N THR A 43 -12.54 9.14 27.29
CA THR A 43 -12.82 7.86 27.97
C THR A 43 -13.17 6.78 26.94
N GLU A 44 -12.21 5.92 26.62
CA GLU A 44 -12.25 4.46 26.34
C GLU A 44 -11.06 4.11 25.42
N SER A 45 -10.37 2.99 25.68
CA SER A 45 -9.08 2.68 25.02
C SER A 45 -9.21 2.53 23.50
N GLU A 46 -8.58 3.45 22.75
CA GLU A 46 -8.72 3.58 21.29
C GLU A 46 -8.02 2.49 20.45
N ALA A 47 -7.20 1.63 21.05
CA ALA A 47 -6.64 0.45 20.36
C ALA A 47 -7.71 -0.63 20.19
N THR A 48 -8.59 -0.78 21.20
CA THR A 48 -9.78 -1.63 21.15
C THR A 48 -10.85 -1.01 20.26
N LEU A 49 -10.97 0.34 20.22
CA LEU A 49 -11.77 1.03 19.20
C LEU A 49 -11.20 0.80 17.81
N SER A 50 -9.97 1.17 17.43
CA SER A 50 -9.45 1.07 16.04
C SER A 50 -9.62 -0.31 15.37
N ALA A 51 -9.39 -1.42 16.10
CA ALA A 51 -9.67 -2.76 15.61
C ALA A 51 -11.18 -3.05 15.53
N LYS A 52 -11.97 -2.57 16.50
CA LYS A 52 -13.43 -2.52 16.41
C LYS A 52 -13.92 -1.59 15.30
N THR A 53 -13.32 -0.45 14.99
CA THR A 53 -13.80 0.55 14.03
C THR A 53 -13.48 0.12 12.62
N LYS A 54 -12.32 -0.51 12.38
CA LYS A 54 -12.09 -1.25 11.12
C LYS A 54 -13.12 -2.37 11.01
N LYS A 55 -13.23 -3.24 12.02
CA LYS A 55 -14.16 -4.37 12.01
C LYS A 55 -15.64 -3.94 11.90
N GLU A 56 -16.08 -2.86 12.51
CA GLU A 56 -17.44 -2.29 12.52
C GLU A 56 -17.73 -1.55 11.21
N ARG A 57 -16.74 -0.83 10.65
CA ARG A 57 -16.83 -0.26 9.29
C ARG A 57 -16.89 -1.35 8.21
N PHE A 58 -16.30 -2.52 8.47
CA PHE A 58 -16.26 -3.68 7.55
C PHE A 58 -17.44 -4.65 7.73
N ASP A 59 -17.92 -4.85 8.96
CA ASP A 59 -19.08 -5.68 9.30
C ASP A 59 -20.39 -4.92 9.00
N GLY A 60 -20.34 -3.58 9.01
CA GLY A 60 -21.46 -2.70 8.69
C GLY A 60 -21.58 -2.29 7.23
N GLN A 61 -20.73 -2.77 6.30
CA GLN A 61 -20.88 -2.53 4.85
C GLN A 61 -21.62 -3.70 4.19
N ASN A 62 -22.95 -3.66 4.25
CA ASN A 62 -23.84 -4.42 3.38
C ASN A 62 -24.28 -3.50 2.21
N TRP A 63 -24.89 -4.04 1.15
CA TRP A 63 -25.51 -3.25 0.07
C TRP A 63 -26.55 -2.22 0.55
N ASP A 64 -27.02 -2.34 1.80
CA ASP A 64 -27.96 -1.42 2.43
C ASP A 64 -27.28 -0.20 3.07
N SER A 65 -26.00 -0.31 3.42
CA SER A 65 -25.23 0.72 4.13
C SER A 65 -24.79 1.92 3.29
N PRO A 66 -24.50 1.78 1.97
CA PRO A 66 -24.21 2.93 1.13
C PRO A 66 -25.47 3.63 0.57
N SER A 67 -26.69 3.29 0.99
CA SER A 67 -27.93 3.86 0.43
C SER A 67 -28.03 5.39 0.53
N GLU A 68 -27.39 6.01 1.53
CA GLU A 68 -27.31 7.46 1.71
C GLU A 68 -26.13 8.11 0.96
N SER A 69 -25.21 7.30 0.42
CA SER A 69 -24.06 7.80 -0.33
C SER A 69 -24.49 8.35 -1.68
N PRO A 70 -23.98 9.52 -2.12
CA PRO A 70 -24.26 10.00 -3.47
C PRO A 70 -23.77 9.02 -4.55
N PHE A 71 -22.82 8.14 -4.24
CA PHE A 71 -22.23 7.18 -5.18
C PHE A 71 -23.03 5.88 -5.32
N TYR A 72 -24.07 5.69 -4.50
CA TYR A 72 -24.80 4.42 -4.39
C TYR A 72 -25.35 3.90 -5.70
N ASP A 73 -25.97 4.75 -6.52
CA ASP A 73 -26.56 4.35 -7.80
C ASP A 73 -25.51 3.76 -8.74
N VAL A 74 -24.31 4.34 -8.78
CA VAL A 74 -23.20 3.87 -9.60
C VAL A 74 -22.71 2.51 -9.10
N LEU A 75 -22.61 2.34 -7.78
CA LEU A 75 -22.22 1.07 -7.18
C LEU A 75 -23.26 -0.02 -7.46
N ARG A 76 -24.54 0.30 -7.31
CA ARG A 76 -25.66 -0.62 -7.56
C ARG A 76 -25.73 -1.04 -9.02
N GLU A 77 -25.53 -0.11 -9.96
CA GLU A 77 -25.40 -0.38 -11.39
C GLU A 77 -24.28 -1.41 -11.65
N HIS A 78 -23.24 -1.42 -10.82
CA HIS A 78 -22.03 -2.23 -10.92
C HIS A 78 -21.91 -3.29 -9.82
N LYS A 79 -23.04 -3.80 -9.33
CA LYS A 79 -23.07 -4.84 -8.28
C LYS A 79 -22.35 -6.14 -8.68
N ASP A 80 -22.33 -6.47 -9.96
CA ASP A 80 -21.66 -7.64 -10.53
C ASP A 80 -20.13 -7.61 -10.37
N VAL A 81 -19.50 -6.43 -10.29
CA VAL A 81 -18.05 -6.30 -10.05
C VAL A 81 -17.68 -6.15 -8.57
N LEU A 82 -18.69 -6.11 -7.70
CA LEU A 82 -18.57 -6.03 -6.25
C LEU A 82 -19.25 -7.23 -5.56
N PRO A 83 -18.99 -8.48 -5.99
CA PRO A 83 -19.73 -9.62 -5.48
C PRO A 83 -19.23 -10.07 -4.11
N ASP A 84 -20.13 -10.69 -3.33
CA ASP A 84 -19.78 -11.34 -2.07
C ASP A 84 -18.91 -12.58 -2.28
N GLU A 85 -19.04 -13.25 -3.42
CA GLU A 85 -18.21 -14.38 -3.84
C GLU A 85 -17.88 -14.26 -5.34
N ILE A 86 -16.64 -14.59 -5.71
CA ILE A 86 -16.24 -14.57 -7.13
C ILE A 86 -16.95 -15.73 -7.85
N PRO A 87 -17.49 -15.51 -9.07
CA PRO A 87 -18.09 -16.58 -9.85
C PRO A 87 -17.19 -17.81 -9.96
N ALA A 88 -17.79 -19.00 -9.83
CA ALA A 88 -17.10 -20.29 -9.86
C ALA A 88 -16.74 -20.73 -11.29
N GLU A 89 -16.07 -19.86 -12.02
CA GLU A 89 -15.66 -20.05 -13.41
C GLU A 89 -14.15 -19.79 -13.57
N LEU A 90 -13.56 -20.40 -14.60
CA LEU A 90 -12.22 -20.02 -15.01
C LEU A 90 -12.21 -18.56 -15.47
N PRO A 91 -11.23 -17.75 -15.04
CA PRO A 91 -11.08 -16.39 -15.54
C PRO A 91 -10.92 -16.38 -17.06
N GLN A 92 -11.47 -15.35 -17.70
CA GLN A 92 -11.20 -15.11 -19.12
C GLN A 92 -9.72 -14.77 -19.32
N ASP A 93 -9.17 -15.10 -20.49
CA ASP A 93 -7.87 -14.60 -20.88
C ASP A 93 -7.93 -13.07 -21.06
N LYS A 94 -7.03 -12.39 -20.34
CA LYS A 94 -6.90 -10.92 -20.29
C LYS A 94 -5.73 -10.43 -21.15
N GLY A 95 -5.10 -11.32 -21.93
CA GLY A 95 -3.87 -11.06 -22.68
C GLY A 95 -2.60 -11.12 -21.84
N ILE A 96 -2.72 -11.40 -20.53
CA ILE A 96 -1.61 -11.55 -19.59
C ILE A 96 -1.88 -12.81 -18.76
N GLN A 97 -0.99 -13.79 -18.91
CA GLN A 97 -0.96 -15.02 -18.11
C GLN A 97 0.24 -14.99 -17.15
N HIS A 98 0.20 -15.83 -16.12
CA HIS A 98 1.33 -16.03 -15.24
C HIS A 98 2.30 -17.06 -15.80
N GLU A 99 3.58 -16.72 -15.75
CA GLU A 99 4.67 -17.45 -16.38
C GLU A 99 5.72 -17.79 -15.31
N ILE A 100 6.23 -19.01 -15.38
CA ILE A 100 7.29 -19.55 -14.51
C ILE A 100 8.46 -19.91 -15.41
N ASP A 101 9.35 -18.94 -15.63
CA ASP A 101 10.58 -19.18 -16.38
C ASP A 101 11.66 -19.71 -15.43
N LEU A 102 12.05 -20.96 -15.62
CA LEU A 102 13.07 -21.62 -14.80
C LEU A 102 14.48 -21.23 -15.25
N VAL A 103 15.43 -21.16 -14.31
CA VAL A 103 16.85 -21.01 -14.62
C VAL A 103 17.31 -22.20 -15.47
N PRO A 104 18.03 -21.98 -16.59
CA PRO A 104 18.48 -23.07 -17.45
C PRO A 104 19.27 -24.13 -16.68
N GLY A 105 18.93 -25.41 -16.90
CA GLY A 105 19.60 -26.55 -16.26
C GLY A 105 19.09 -26.92 -14.86
N THR A 106 18.11 -26.21 -14.31
CA THR A 106 17.52 -26.58 -13.01
C THR A 106 16.63 -27.83 -13.15
N LYS A 107 16.95 -28.87 -12.37
CA LYS A 107 16.04 -30.00 -12.13
C LYS A 107 15.16 -29.66 -10.93
N TYR A 108 13.90 -29.34 -11.17
CA TYR A 108 12.93 -29.13 -10.11
C TYR A 108 12.17 -30.44 -9.83
N CYS A 109 12.13 -30.92 -8.59
CA CYS A 109 11.19 -31.93 -8.09
C CYS A 109 11.11 -31.80 -6.55
N ASP A 110 9.92 -31.94 -5.97
CA ASP A 110 9.76 -32.70 -4.70
C ASP A 110 8.30 -33.01 -4.32
N ALA A 111 8.16 -33.88 -3.32
CA ALA A 111 6.99 -34.70 -2.98
C ALA A 111 5.93 -34.07 -2.04
N ALA A 112 4.90 -34.88 -1.75
CA ALA A 112 3.52 -34.51 -1.39
C ALA A 112 3.17 -34.41 0.11
N VAL A 113 2.43 -33.36 0.50
CA VAL A 113 1.54 -33.24 1.70
C VAL A 113 0.31 -32.30 1.47
N ALA A 114 -0.90 -32.79 1.79
CA ALA A 114 -2.17 -32.19 2.32
C ALA A 114 -2.92 -30.92 1.77
N PHE A 115 -4.16 -31.08 1.26
CA PHE A 115 -5.24 -30.08 1.01
C PHE A 115 -6.62 -30.60 0.46
N GLU A 116 -7.80 -30.15 0.93
CA GLU A 116 -9.10 -30.48 0.29
C GLU A 116 -10.14 -29.36 0.47
N SER A 117 -10.16 -28.32 -0.40
CA SER A 117 -11.29 -27.35 -0.43
C SER A 117 -11.48 -26.47 -1.70
N ARG A 118 -10.94 -26.80 -2.88
CA ARG A 118 -11.13 -25.96 -4.12
C ARG A 118 -11.73 -26.64 -5.34
N ARG A 119 -12.15 -27.90 -5.24
CA ARG A 119 -12.65 -28.71 -6.38
C ARG A 119 -13.88 -28.12 -7.07
N GLN A 120 -14.70 -27.32 -6.37
CA GLN A 120 -15.98 -26.82 -6.90
C GLN A 120 -15.88 -25.55 -7.76
N VAL A 121 -14.68 -24.96 -7.91
CA VAL A 121 -14.51 -23.63 -8.53
C VAL A 121 -13.76 -23.69 -9.89
N TRP A 122 -13.54 -24.88 -10.47
CA TRP A 122 -12.80 -25.10 -11.73
C TRP A 122 -11.39 -24.48 -11.83
N GLN A 123 -10.83 -23.97 -10.73
CA GLN A 123 -9.52 -23.32 -10.67
C GLN A 123 -8.35 -24.31 -10.60
N VAL A 124 -8.64 -25.59 -10.35
CA VAL A 124 -7.66 -26.68 -10.22
C VAL A 124 -8.14 -27.90 -10.98
N ARG A 125 -7.20 -28.72 -11.48
CA ARG A 125 -7.48 -30.04 -12.06
C ARG A 125 -6.55 -31.10 -11.48
N GLU A 126 -6.93 -32.36 -11.57
CA GLU A 126 -6.07 -33.47 -11.16
C GLU A 126 -4.79 -33.47 -12.00
N SER A 127 -3.64 -33.62 -11.34
CA SER A 127 -2.33 -33.53 -11.97
C SER A 127 -1.67 -34.89 -12.07
N LYS A 128 -0.91 -35.08 -13.15
CA LYS A 128 0.05 -36.19 -13.33
C LYS A 128 1.50 -35.68 -13.31
N SER A 129 1.70 -34.47 -12.78
CA SER A 129 3.00 -33.81 -12.75
C SER A 129 4.02 -34.63 -11.96
N SER A 130 5.27 -34.61 -12.42
CA SER A 130 6.42 -35.09 -11.66
C SER A 130 6.80 -34.17 -10.50
N HIS A 131 6.17 -32.99 -10.40
CA HIS A 131 6.43 -31.98 -9.39
C HIS A 131 5.30 -31.94 -8.34
N SER A 132 5.62 -31.47 -7.14
CA SER A 132 4.64 -31.18 -6.11
C SER A 132 5.18 -30.13 -5.13
N ALA A 133 4.30 -29.28 -4.61
CA ALA A 133 4.58 -28.44 -3.47
C ALA A 133 3.69 -28.84 -2.28
N PRO A 134 4.25 -29.03 -1.08
CA PRO A 134 3.45 -29.22 0.13
C PRO A 134 2.49 -28.06 0.33
N THR A 135 1.27 -28.38 0.75
CA THR A 135 0.23 -27.40 1.08
C THR A 135 -0.17 -27.54 2.54
N PHE A 136 -0.48 -26.43 3.19
CA PHE A 136 -0.94 -26.41 4.58
C PHE A 136 -1.87 -25.23 4.84
N CYS A 137 -2.60 -25.29 5.95
CA CYS A 137 -3.60 -24.29 6.33
C CYS A 137 -3.12 -23.47 7.53
N VAL A 138 -3.26 -22.14 7.43
CA VAL A 138 -2.97 -21.18 8.50
C VAL A 138 -4.27 -20.50 8.92
N LYS A 139 -4.52 -20.35 10.23
CA LYS A 139 -5.69 -19.61 10.72
C LYS A 139 -5.54 -18.12 10.43
N LYS A 140 -6.59 -17.49 9.90
CA LYS A 140 -6.64 -16.03 9.75
C LYS A 140 -6.94 -15.37 11.12
N PRO A 141 -6.39 -14.17 11.41
CA PRO A 141 -6.69 -13.44 12.64
C PRO A 141 -8.18 -13.15 12.84
N GLN A 142 -8.92 -12.95 11.74
CA GLN A 142 -10.36 -12.65 11.74
C GLN A 142 -11.25 -13.91 11.68
N GLY A 143 -10.67 -15.10 11.84
CA GLY A 143 -11.38 -16.37 11.65
C GLY A 143 -11.29 -16.91 10.21
N GLY A 144 -11.50 -18.22 10.07
CA GLY A 144 -11.30 -18.96 8.81
C GLY A 144 -9.85 -19.39 8.56
N TRP A 145 -9.65 -20.08 7.43
CA TRP A 145 -8.36 -20.66 7.05
C TRP A 145 -7.81 -20.03 5.78
N ARG A 146 -6.49 -19.90 5.70
CA ARG A 146 -5.75 -19.56 4.49
C ARG A 146 -4.92 -20.76 4.09
N ILE A 147 -5.02 -21.13 2.83
CA ILE A 147 -4.20 -22.17 2.22
C ILE A 147 -2.87 -21.54 1.83
N VAL A 148 -1.77 -22.22 2.14
CA VAL A 148 -0.41 -21.79 1.85
C VAL A 148 0.31 -22.91 1.12
N HIS A 149 0.92 -22.57 -0.01
CA HIS A 149 1.71 -23.49 -0.83
C HIS A 149 3.19 -23.21 -0.60
N ALA A 150 3.95 -24.26 -0.28
CA ALA A 150 5.38 -24.15 0.00
C ALA A 150 6.22 -24.12 -1.29
N TYR A 151 6.03 -23.10 -2.14
CA TYR A 151 6.74 -22.94 -3.42
C TYR A 151 8.21 -22.48 -3.29
N ASN A 152 8.85 -22.58 -2.11
CA ASN A 152 10.21 -22.07 -1.90
C ASN A 152 11.21 -22.59 -2.94
N LYS A 153 11.24 -23.91 -3.14
CA LYS A 153 12.13 -24.55 -4.14
C LYS A 153 11.82 -24.12 -5.57
N LEU A 154 10.53 -23.95 -5.90
CA LEU A 154 10.11 -23.48 -7.23
C LEU A 154 10.55 -22.03 -7.44
N ASN A 155 10.36 -21.20 -6.42
CA ASN A 155 10.73 -19.80 -6.42
C ASN A 155 12.25 -19.62 -6.52
N ASP A 156 13.05 -20.47 -5.88
CA ASP A 156 14.52 -20.45 -6.02
C ASP A 156 14.96 -20.78 -7.46
N ALA A 157 14.25 -21.71 -8.11
CA ALA A 157 14.47 -22.09 -9.50
C ALA A 157 13.91 -21.08 -10.53
N THR A 158 13.02 -20.18 -10.13
CA THR A 158 12.33 -19.24 -11.02
C THR A 158 13.16 -17.97 -11.23
N ILE A 159 13.34 -17.55 -12.49
CA ILE A 159 13.98 -16.29 -12.86
C ILE A 159 13.13 -15.12 -12.32
N PRO A 160 13.71 -14.18 -11.54
CA PRO A 160 12.96 -13.05 -11.02
C PRO A 160 12.44 -12.15 -12.14
N ALA A 161 11.13 -11.86 -12.15
CA ALA A 161 10.55 -10.89 -13.06
C ALA A 161 10.92 -9.46 -12.61
N GLN A 162 11.37 -8.64 -13.56
CA GLN A 162 11.52 -7.21 -13.33
C GLN A 162 10.29 -6.47 -13.86
N THR A 163 9.44 -6.02 -12.94
CA THR A 163 8.31 -5.13 -13.26
C THR A 163 8.58 -3.76 -12.65
N PRO A 164 8.53 -2.66 -13.43
CA PRO A 164 8.64 -1.32 -12.88
C PRO A 164 7.45 -1.06 -11.95
N ILE A 165 7.73 -0.82 -10.67
CA ILE A 165 6.74 -0.45 -9.67
C ILE A 165 6.80 1.06 -9.49
N PRO A 166 5.68 1.80 -9.66
CA PRO A 166 5.68 3.23 -9.44
C PRO A 166 6.04 3.53 -7.99
N ARG A 167 6.86 4.56 -7.78
CA ARG A 167 7.14 5.04 -6.42
C ARG A 167 5.85 5.57 -5.80
N LYS A 168 5.68 5.38 -4.49
CA LYS A 168 4.52 5.88 -3.73
C LYS A 168 4.23 7.36 -4.00
N ASP A 169 5.28 8.18 -4.10
CA ASP A 169 5.12 9.63 -4.25
C ASP A 169 4.57 9.98 -5.64
N VAL A 170 4.84 9.18 -6.68
CA VAL A 170 4.26 9.40 -8.02
C VAL A 170 2.73 9.21 -8.01
N ILE A 171 2.24 8.22 -7.27
CA ILE A 171 0.79 8.00 -7.12
C ILE A 171 0.17 9.15 -6.34
N ILE A 172 0.81 9.55 -5.23
CA ILE A 172 0.33 10.65 -4.39
C ILE A 172 0.32 11.98 -5.17
N ASP A 173 1.38 12.27 -5.92
CA ASP A 173 1.52 13.50 -6.71
C ASP A 173 0.45 13.58 -7.82
N SER A 174 0.04 12.44 -8.39
CA SER A 174 -1.07 12.42 -9.38
C SER A 174 -2.42 12.86 -8.80
N MET A 175 -2.55 12.82 -7.47
CA MET A 175 -3.78 13.19 -6.76
C MET A 175 -3.81 14.66 -6.36
N ALA A 176 -2.84 15.47 -6.81
CA ALA A 176 -2.83 16.90 -6.55
C ALA A 176 -4.19 17.54 -6.89
N LYS A 177 -4.62 18.49 -6.04
CA LYS A 177 -5.87 19.27 -6.18
C LYS A 177 -7.18 18.46 -6.07
N SER A 178 -7.11 17.14 -5.91
CA SER A 178 -8.30 16.30 -5.75
C SER A 178 -8.99 16.56 -4.40
N THR A 179 -10.32 16.53 -4.41
CA THR A 179 -11.16 16.79 -3.22
C THR A 179 -11.92 15.57 -2.75
N ILE A 180 -12.21 14.62 -3.66
CA ILE A 180 -12.94 13.39 -3.38
C ILE A 180 -12.11 12.19 -3.82
N TYR A 181 -12.13 11.15 -2.97
CA TYR A 181 -11.29 9.98 -3.10
C TYR A 181 -12.08 8.68 -2.88
N SER A 182 -11.72 7.63 -3.61
CA SER A 182 -12.15 6.26 -3.35
C SER A 182 -10.94 5.32 -3.39
N ALA A 183 -10.99 4.24 -2.64
CA ALA A 183 -9.98 3.20 -2.64
C ALA A 183 -10.67 1.84 -2.81
N LEU A 184 -10.28 1.08 -3.83
CA LEU A 184 -10.83 -0.24 -4.13
C LEU A 184 -9.76 -1.30 -3.84
N ASP A 185 -10.12 -2.35 -3.10
CA ASP A 185 -9.31 -3.55 -2.86
C ASP A 185 -9.77 -4.65 -3.83
N LEU A 186 -8.91 -5.05 -4.76
CA LEU A 186 -9.20 -6.13 -5.69
C LEU A 186 -9.26 -7.47 -4.94
N ARG A 187 -10.37 -8.19 -5.15
CA ARG A 187 -10.69 -9.40 -4.40
C ARG A 187 -9.91 -10.59 -4.94
N ASP A 188 -9.11 -11.25 -4.11
CA ASP A 188 -8.46 -12.52 -4.49
C ASP A 188 -7.73 -12.45 -5.85
N GLY A 189 -7.11 -11.29 -6.12
CA GLY A 189 -6.68 -10.87 -7.46
C GLY A 189 -5.80 -11.89 -8.19
N PHE A 190 -4.93 -12.60 -7.47
CA PHE A 190 -4.07 -13.63 -8.05
C PHE A 190 -4.86 -14.74 -8.77
N TYR A 191 -5.95 -15.22 -8.17
CA TYR A 191 -6.76 -16.30 -8.74
C TYR A 191 -7.60 -15.85 -9.95
N GLN A 192 -7.58 -14.55 -10.29
CA GLN A 192 -8.26 -14.00 -11.45
C GLN A 192 -7.38 -13.98 -12.72
N ILE A 193 -6.14 -14.46 -12.64
CA ILE A 193 -5.18 -14.51 -13.75
C ILE A 193 -4.89 -15.97 -14.09
N LEU A 194 -4.92 -16.32 -15.37
CA LEU A 194 -4.61 -17.68 -15.83
C LEU A 194 -3.12 -17.99 -15.73
N MET A 195 -2.79 -19.25 -15.48
CA MET A 195 -1.44 -19.79 -15.70
C MET A 195 -1.17 -19.96 -17.20
N ARG A 196 0.09 -19.80 -17.62
CA ARG A 196 0.55 -20.27 -18.94
C ARG A 196 0.44 -21.79 -19.00
N GLU A 197 -0.17 -22.33 -20.05
CA GLU A 197 -0.53 -23.76 -20.11
C GLU A 197 0.67 -24.69 -19.87
N SER A 198 1.86 -24.34 -20.40
CA SER A 198 3.09 -25.11 -20.23
C SER A 198 3.60 -25.19 -18.78
N ASP A 199 3.19 -24.24 -17.94
CA ASP A 199 3.73 -24.08 -16.59
C ASP A 199 2.76 -24.57 -15.52
N ILE A 200 1.52 -24.92 -15.89
CA ILE A 200 0.49 -25.41 -14.97
C ILE A 200 1.02 -26.57 -14.13
N ALA A 201 1.72 -27.53 -14.75
CA ALA A 201 2.28 -28.70 -14.06
C ALA A 201 3.32 -28.34 -12.98
N LEU A 202 3.97 -27.17 -13.05
CA LEU A 202 4.90 -26.69 -12.03
C LEU A 202 4.19 -26.24 -10.76
N THR A 203 2.91 -25.89 -10.85
CA THR A 203 2.05 -25.49 -9.72
C THR A 203 1.41 -26.67 -9.01
N ALA A 204 1.81 -27.90 -9.36
CA ALA A 204 1.24 -29.09 -8.75
C ALA A 204 1.40 -29.07 -7.22
N VAL A 205 0.32 -29.37 -6.53
CA VAL A 205 0.20 -29.43 -5.07
C VAL A 205 -0.48 -30.73 -4.68
N SER A 206 -0.09 -31.22 -3.53
CA SER A 206 -0.55 -32.48 -2.97
C SER A 206 -1.67 -32.33 -1.95
N THR A 207 -2.60 -33.29 -1.92
CA THR A 207 -3.74 -33.32 -1.01
C THR A 207 -3.61 -34.38 0.11
N PRO A 208 -4.39 -34.39 1.22
CA PRO A 208 -4.21 -35.38 2.29
C PRO A 208 -4.89 -36.68 1.88
N SER A 209 -5.75 -36.63 0.86
CA SER A 209 -6.32 -37.75 0.13
C SER A 209 -5.32 -38.44 -0.81
N GLY A 210 -4.07 -37.94 -0.89
CA GLY A 210 -3.01 -38.55 -1.70
C GLY A 210 -3.09 -38.22 -3.20
N MET A 211 -3.97 -37.30 -3.61
CA MET A 211 -4.09 -36.86 -5.00
C MET A 211 -3.20 -35.64 -5.26
N LEU A 212 -2.71 -35.52 -6.50
CA LEU A 212 -2.01 -34.32 -6.99
C LEU A 212 -2.98 -33.44 -7.77
N TRP A 213 -2.87 -32.13 -7.58
CA TRP A 213 -3.70 -31.14 -8.25
C TRP A 213 -2.84 -30.01 -8.75
N GLU A 214 -3.16 -29.46 -9.91
CA GLU A 214 -2.45 -28.32 -10.50
C GLU A 214 -3.39 -27.14 -10.69
N TRP A 215 -2.85 -25.93 -10.57
CA TRP A 215 -3.61 -24.70 -10.65
C TRP A 215 -3.69 -24.21 -12.10
N LEU A 216 -4.91 -23.93 -12.56
CA LEU A 216 -5.19 -23.33 -13.86
C LEU A 216 -5.11 -21.79 -13.79
N VAL A 217 -5.20 -21.25 -12.59
CA VAL A 217 -5.08 -19.82 -12.26
C VAL A 217 -3.86 -19.60 -11.39
N MET A 218 -3.32 -18.39 -11.36
CA MET A 218 -2.10 -18.06 -10.62
C MET A 218 -2.31 -18.20 -9.10
N PRO A 219 -1.74 -19.23 -8.43
CA PRO A 219 -1.89 -19.39 -6.99
C PRO A 219 -1.04 -18.39 -6.21
N GLN A 220 -1.42 -18.16 -4.96
CA GLN A 220 -0.60 -17.41 -4.01
C GLN A 220 0.70 -18.17 -3.69
N GLY A 221 1.79 -17.41 -3.48
CA GLY A 221 3.09 -17.95 -3.06
C GLY A 221 4.11 -18.12 -4.18
N LEU A 222 3.73 -17.97 -5.45
CA LEU A 222 4.67 -17.93 -6.57
C LEU A 222 5.48 -16.62 -6.59
N LYS A 223 6.78 -16.72 -6.86
CA LYS A 223 7.75 -15.61 -6.81
C LYS A 223 7.31 -14.38 -7.60
N ASN A 224 6.87 -14.59 -8.83
CA ASN A 224 6.54 -13.52 -9.77
C ASN A 224 5.04 -13.17 -9.77
N ALA A 225 4.22 -13.76 -8.88
CA ALA A 225 2.77 -13.51 -8.87
C ALA A 225 2.41 -12.04 -8.61
N PRO A 226 3.02 -11.33 -7.63
CA PRO A 226 2.78 -9.89 -7.44
C PRO A 226 3.14 -9.06 -8.67
N ALA A 227 4.26 -9.39 -9.32
CA ALA A 227 4.74 -8.69 -10.51
C ALA A 227 3.78 -8.87 -11.71
N THR A 228 3.30 -10.10 -11.92
CA THR A 228 2.32 -10.45 -12.95
C THR A 228 0.99 -9.76 -12.70
N PHE A 229 0.51 -9.81 -11.46
CA PHE A 229 -0.74 -9.17 -11.07
C PHE A 229 -0.70 -7.66 -11.31
N ASN A 230 0.35 -6.99 -10.82
CA ASN A 230 0.53 -5.56 -11.03
C ASN A 230 0.60 -5.20 -12.52
N ARG A 231 1.33 -6.00 -13.33
CA ARG A 231 1.39 -5.83 -14.80
C ARG A 231 0.00 -5.93 -15.43
N CYS A 232 -0.79 -6.92 -15.02
CA CYS A 232 -2.15 -7.15 -15.49
C CYS A 232 -3.07 -5.96 -15.16
N VAL A 233 -3.19 -5.59 -13.88
CA VAL A 233 -4.06 -4.50 -13.45
C VAL A 233 -3.64 -3.18 -14.11
N THR A 234 -2.34 -2.86 -14.12
CA THR A 234 -1.82 -1.64 -14.77
C THR A 234 -2.15 -1.60 -16.26
N HIS A 235 -2.08 -2.74 -16.95
CA HIS A 235 -2.41 -2.82 -18.37
C HIS A 235 -3.91 -2.61 -18.61
N LEU A 236 -4.76 -3.33 -17.86
CA LEU A 236 -6.21 -3.30 -18.02
C LEU A 236 -6.82 -1.95 -17.64
N LEU A 237 -6.25 -1.26 -16.65
CA LEU A 237 -6.73 0.04 -16.17
C LEU A 237 -5.96 1.22 -16.79
N ARG A 238 -5.11 0.99 -17.80
CA ARG A 238 -4.24 2.03 -18.39
C ARG A 238 -5.03 3.25 -18.87
N SER A 239 -6.22 3.08 -19.43
CA SER A 239 -7.03 4.19 -19.96
C SER A 239 -7.67 5.07 -18.90
N VAL A 240 -7.66 4.64 -17.63
CA VAL A 240 -8.21 5.40 -16.49
C VAL A 240 -7.15 5.80 -15.48
N ARG A 241 -5.87 5.48 -15.74
CA ARG A 241 -4.75 5.68 -14.81
C ARG A 241 -4.58 7.13 -14.32
N ASP A 242 -5.05 8.10 -15.10
CA ASP A 242 -4.89 9.53 -14.79
C ASP A 242 -5.79 9.97 -13.63
N PHE A 243 -6.88 9.24 -13.36
CA PHE A 243 -7.77 9.49 -12.21
C PHE A 243 -7.96 8.25 -11.32
N ALA A 244 -7.47 7.09 -11.75
CA ALA A 244 -7.55 5.81 -11.05
C ALA A 244 -6.20 5.05 -11.07
N PRO A 245 -5.11 5.62 -10.54
CA PRO A 245 -3.83 4.90 -10.43
C PRO A 245 -3.97 3.63 -9.58
N SER A 246 -3.37 2.53 -10.06
CA SER A 246 -3.32 1.25 -9.37
C SER A 246 -1.95 0.98 -8.75
N TYR A 247 -1.94 0.29 -7.61
CA TYR A 247 -0.74 -0.23 -6.96
C TYR A 247 -1.03 -1.64 -6.42
N PHE A 248 -0.54 -2.67 -7.13
CA PHE A 248 -0.92 -4.06 -6.86
C PHE A 248 -2.45 -4.23 -6.74
N ASP A 249 -2.94 -4.66 -5.58
CA ASP A 249 -4.35 -4.94 -5.29
C ASP A 249 -5.19 -3.68 -5.06
N ASP A 250 -4.56 -2.52 -4.86
CA ASP A 250 -5.27 -1.27 -4.59
C ASP A 250 -5.46 -0.43 -5.86
N VAL A 251 -6.67 0.08 -6.06
CA VAL A 251 -6.98 1.09 -7.09
C VAL A 251 -7.52 2.34 -6.41
N PHE A 252 -6.86 3.47 -6.63
CA PHE A 252 -7.20 4.73 -5.96
C PHE A 252 -7.87 5.68 -6.95
N VAL A 253 -9.15 5.98 -6.75
CA VAL A 253 -9.86 6.97 -7.57
C VAL A 253 -9.78 8.32 -6.90
N HIS A 254 -9.42 9.36 -7.64
CA HIS A 254 -9.40 10.73 -7.14
C HIS A 254 -10.07 11.66 -8.14
N SER A 255 -10.70 12.73 -7.64
CA SER A 255 -11.48 13.65 -8.49
C SER A 255 -11.53 15.04 -7.89
N GLN A 256 -11.71 16.01 -8.78
CA GLN A 256 -11.93 17.42 -8.47
C GLN A 256 -13.03 17.96 -9.39
N ALA A 257 -13.61 19.10 -9.02
CA ALA A 257 -14.54 19.82 -9.89
C ALA A 257 -13.81 20.31 -11.16
N VAL A 258 -14.42 20.11 -12.33
CA VAL A 258 -13.85 20.47 -13.63
C VAL A 258 -14.96 20.62 -14.66
N ASN A 259 -14.77 21.51 -15.65
CA ASN A 259 -15.71 21.73 -16.75
C ASN A 259 -17.16 22.03 -16.30
N GLY A 260 -17.32 22.80 -15.24
CA GLY A 260 -18.63 23.17 -14.68
C GLY A 260 -19.34 22.05 -13.91
N LYS A 261 -18.73 20.87 -13.76
CA LYS A 261 -19.25 19.77 -12.95
C LYS A 261 -18.68 19.83 -11.54
N THR A 262 -19.52 19.49 -10.57
CA THR A 262 -19.10 19.27 -9.17
C THR A 262 -18.11 18.10 -9.08
N ASP A 263 -17.32 18.07 -8.01
CA ASP A 263 -16.42 16.96 -7.73
C ASP A 263 -17.17 15.62 -7.58
N VAL A 264 -18.37 15.63 -7.00
CA VAL A 264 -19.25 14.46 -6.89
C VAL A 264 -19.65 13.93 -8.27
N GLU A 265 -20.07 14.80 -9.20
CA GLU A 265 -20.47 14.40 -10.55
C GLU A 265 -19.30 13.80 -11.33
N VAL A 266 -18.13 14.45 -11.28
CA VAL A 266 -16.90 13.95 -11.89
C VAL A 266 -16.51 12.60 -11.29
N HIS A 267 -16.59 12.46 -9.96
CA HIS A 267 -16.24 11.22 -9.30
C HIS A 267 -17.18 10.07 -9.65
N LYS A 268 -18.49 10.33 -9.83
CA LYS A 268 -19.43 9.34 -10.37
C LYS A 268 -19.03 8.88 -11.77
N GLU A 269 -18.62 9.79 -12.64
CA GLU A 269 -18.16 9.45 -13.99
C GLU A 269 -16.87 8.62 -13.99
N HIS A 270 -15.93 8.96 -13.12
CA HIS A 270 -14.71 8.19 -12.92
C HIS A 270 -15.00 6.78 -12.41
N LEU A 271 -15.87 6.64 -11.41
CA LEU A 271 -16.30 5.34 -10.91
C LEU A 271 -17.00 4.51 -11.99
N ARG A 272 -17.93 5.08 -12.78
CA ARG A 272 -18.56 4.36 -13.89
C ARG A 272 -17.55 3.86 -14.93
N LYS A 273 -16.58 4.69 -15.31
CA LYS A 273 -15.53 4.30 -16.26
C LYS A 273 -14.66 3.17 -15.72
N LEU A 274 -14.21 3.30 -14.47
CA LEU A 274 -13.39 2.27 -13.82
C LEU A 274 -14.16 0.96 -13.65
N LEU A 275 -15.35 1.00 -13.07
CA LEU A 275 -16.17 -0.19 -12.80
C LEU A 275 -16.63 -0.84 -14.12
N GLY A 276 -16.89 -0.05 -15.16
CA GLY A 276 -17.17 -0.56 -16.51
C GLY A 276 -15.98 -1.32 -17.12
N LEU A 277 -14.75 -0.85 -16.94
CA LEU A 277 -13.55 -1.59 -17.34
C LEU A 277 -13.36 -2.86 -16.51
N MET A 278 -13.58 -2.77 -15.19
CA MET A 278 -13.52 -3.93 -14.30
C MET A 278 -14.53 -4.99 -14.74
N ARG A 279 -15.76 -4.60 -15.08
CA ARG A 279 -16.80 -5.49 -15.60
C ARG A 279 -16.37 -6.15 -16.89
N LYS A 280 -15.94 -5.34 -17.87
CA LYS A 280 -15.43 -5.84 -19.17
C LYS A 280 -14.34 -6.89 -18.98
N HIS A 281 -13.45 -6.65 -18.03
CA HIS A 281 -12.31 -7.53 -17.78
C HIS A 281 -12.58 -8.60 -16.72
N LYS A 282 -13.79 -8.73 -16.16
CA LYS A 282 -14.07 -9.65 -15.04
C LYS A 282 -13.02 -9.49 -13.92
N LEU A 283 -12.79 -8.23 -13.52
CA LEU A 283 -12.03 -7.86 -12.33
C LEU A 283 -13.00 -7.53 -11.20
N TYR A 284 -12.83 -8.17 -10.06
CA TYR A 284 -13.74 -8.03 -8.92
C TYR A 284 -13.08 -7.32 -7.75
N ALA A 285 -13.81 -6.44 -7.08
CA ALA A 285 -13.39 -5.76 -5.87
C ALA A 285 -14.12 -6.30 -4.64
N ASN A 286 -13.46 -6.22 -3.48
CA ASN A 286 -14.05 -6.58 -2.19
C ASN A 286 -14.75 -5.35 -1.60
N LEU A 287 -16.08 -5.28 -1.78
CA LEU A 287 -16.90 -4.16 -1.32
C LEU A 287 -16.61 -3.78 0.14
N LYS A 288 -16.49 -4.77 1.03
CA LYS A 288 -16.25 -4.57 2.48
C LYS A 288 -14.93 -3.92 2.81
N LYS A 289 -13.99 -3.86 1.87
CA LYS A 289 -12.70 -3.19 2.06
C LYS A 289 -12.57 -1.92 1.24
N CYS A 290 -13.56 -1.63 0.40
CA CYS A 290 -13.56 -0.44 -0.42
C CYS A 290 -13.98 0.79 0.40
N ILE A 291 -13.46 1.95 0.01
CA ILE A 291 -13.86 3.25 0.50
C ILE A 291 -14.37 4.02 -0.71
N PHE A 292 -15.57 4.60 -0.62
CA PHE A 292 -16.14 5.39 -1.70
C PHE A 292 -16.41 6.82 -1.26
N GLY A 293 -15.92 7.79 -2.02
CA GLY A 293 -16.33 9.18 -1.88
C GLY A 293 -15.85 9.90 -0.62
N ALA A 294 -14.72 9.49 -0.06
CA ALA A 294 -14.16 10.09 1.16
C ALA A 294 -13.35 11.36 0.86
N SER A 295 -13.24 12.23 1.87
CA SER A 295 -12.36 13.41 1.83
C SER A 295 -10.88 13.07 2.05
N GLU A 296 -10.61 11.90 2.63
CA GLU A 296 -9.28 11.32 2.80
C GLU A 296 -9.32 9.80 2.70
N ILE A 297 -8.26 9.20 2.16
CA ILE A 297 -8.10 7.74 2.04
C ILE A 297 -6.70 7.28 2.47
N PRO A 298 -6.57 6.05 2.99
CA PRO A 298 -5.28 5.43 3.23
C PRO A 298 -4.62 5.02 1.92
N ILE A 299 -3.39 5.49 1.70
CA ILE A 299 -2.57 5.13 0.53
C ILE A 299 -1.17 4.82 1.02
N LEU A 300 -0.73 3.58 0.80
CA LEU A 300 0.64 3.13 1.05
C LEU A 300 1.20 3.71 2.36
N GLY A 301 0.50 3.46 3.47
CA GLY A 301 0.91 3.84 4.81
C GLY A 301 0.79 5.33 5.19
N CYS A 302 0.23 6.17 4.33
CA CYS A 302 -0.12 7.57 4.61
C CYS A 302 -1.64 7.77 4.49
N LEU A 303 -2.15 8.89 4.97
CA LEU A 303 -3.49 9.38 4.64
C LEU A 303 -3.34 10.53 3.64
N VAL A 304 -4.09 10.44 2.54
CA VAL A 304 -4.10 11.44 1.46
C VAL A 304 -5.49 12.03 1.40
N GLY A 305 -5.59 13.35 1.43
CA GLY A 305 -6.85 14.07 1.33
C GLY A 305 -6.66 15.47 0.77
N LYS A 306 -7.75 16.25 0.74
CA LYS A 306 -7.77 17.60 0.14
C LYS A 306 -6.72 18.57 0.71
N ASN A 307 -6.33 18.40 1.97
CA ASN A 307 -5.38 19.27 2.67
C ASN A 307 -3.91 18.83 2.46
N GLY A 308 -3.69 17.69 1.81
CA GLY A 308 -2.37 17.11 1.61
C GLY A 308 -2.25 15.71 2.18
N VAL A 309 -1.03 15.36 2.57
CA VAL A 309 -0.59 14.02 2.93
C VAL A 309 -0.06 14.05 4.35
N ARG A 310 -0.55 13.13 5.18
CA ARG A 310 -0.09 12.99 6.56
C ARG A 310 0.25 11.54 6.89
N PRO A 311 1.09 11.29 7.91
CA PRO A 311 1.31 9.95 8.42
C PRO A 311 -0.02 9.30 8.82
N ASN A 312 -0.10 7.97 8.68
CA ASN A 312 -1.23 7.24 9.25
C ASN A 312 -1.18 7.35 10.79
N PRO A 313 -2.24 7.84 11.46
CA PRO A 313 -2.28 8.02 12.92
C PRO A 313 -1.97 6.74 13.69
N GLU A 314 -2.40 5.58 13.18
CA GLU A 314 -2.12 4.29 13.81
C GLU A 314 -0.61 3.98 13.82
N LYS A 315 0.09 4.30 12.72
CA LYS A 315 1.55 4.12 12.66
C LYS A 315 2.27 5.12 13.57
N VAL A 316 1.78 6.35 13.64
CA VAL A 316 2.32 7.37 14.57
C VAL A 316 2.11 6.91 16.01
N ARG A 317 0.93 6.41 16.36
CA ARG A 317 0.63 5.88 17.70
C ARG A 317 1.58 4.76 18.08
N VAL A 318 1.77 3.76 17.21
CA VAL A 318 2.71 2.65 17.45
C VAL A 318 4.13 3.17 17.74
N ILE A 319 4.58 4.19 17.01
CA ILE A 319 5.90 4.80 17.26
C ILE A 319 5.91 5.61 18.55
N SER A 320 4.85 6.37 18.83
CA SER A 320 4.73 7.22 20.03
C SER A 320 4.65 6.39 21.32
N GLU A 321 4.01 5.22 21.27
CA GLU A 321 3.87 4.30 22.41
C GLU A 321 5.05 3.31 22.52
N TRP A 322 6.01 3.39 21.59
CA TRP A 322 7.14 2.45 21.56
C TRP A 322 7.95 2.55 22.88
N PRO A 323 8.19 1.42 23.57
CA PRO A 323 8.94 1.43 24.82
C PRO A 323 10.41 1.80 24.61
N THR A 324 11.09 2.20 25.67
CA THR A 324 12.54 2.44 25.61
C THR A 324 13.25 1.19 25.10
N LEU A 325 14.11 1.38 24.11
CA LEU A 325 14.80 0.30 23.42
C LEU A 325 15.84 -0.32 24.35
N SER A 326 15.89 -1.65 24.40
CA SER A 326 16.77 -2.40 25.29
C SER A 326 17.92 -3.10 24.57
N ASN A 327 17.84 -3.23 23.24
CA ASN A 327 18.85 -3.91 22.43
C ASN A 327 18.88 -3.45 20.96
N VAL A 328 19.96 -3.84 20.27
CA VAL A 328 20.21 -3.51 18.85
C VAL A 328 19.09 -4.00 17.92
N LYS A 329 18.45 -5.15 18.23
CA LYS A 329 17.37 -5.69 17.40
C LYS A 329 16.12 -4.80 17.47
N GLU A 330 15.73 -4.38 18.66
CA GLU A 330 14.63 -3.44 18.87
C GLU A 330 14.92 -2.09 18.21
N LEU A 331 16.16 -1.60 18.31
CA LEU A 331 16.58 -0.39 17.64
C LEU A 331 16.46 -0.46 16.12
N ARG A 332 16.85 -1.59 15.50
CA ARG A 332 16.66 -1.81 14.07
C ARG A 332 15.18 -1.84 13.69
N GLN A 333 14.32 -2.42 14.52
CA GLN A 333 12.88 -2.45 14.29
C GLN A 333 12.29 -1.03 14.35
N PHE A 334 12.62 -0.27 15.40
CA PHE A 334 12.19 1.11 15.56
C PHE A 334 12.65 1.99 14.38
N LEU A 335 13.95 1.98 14.05
CA LEU A 335 14.48 2.80 12.95
C LEU A 335 13.91 2.37 11.60
N GLY A 336 13.66 1.07 11.38
CA GLY A 336 13.01 0.57 10.17
C GLY A 336 11.62 1.19 9.97
N LEU A 337 10.82 1.28 11.05
CA LEU A 337 9.49 1.89 10.98
C LEU A 337 9.55 3.43 10.93
N ALA A 338 10.41 4.06 11.75
CA ALA A 338 10.57 5.51 11.78
C ALA A 338 11.11 6.08 10.45
N THR A 339 12.03 5.36 9.79
CA THR A 339 12.57 5.74 8.48
C THR A 339 11.47 5.83 7.42
N TYR A 340 10.42 5.02 7.53
CA TYR A 340 9.29 5.09 6.60
C TYR A 340 8.54 6.43 6.66
N LEU A 341 8.55 7.08 7.82
CA LEU A 341 7.88 8.35 8.09
C LEU A 341 8.88 9.52 8.24
N CYS A 342 10.17 9.33 7.94
CA CYS A 342 11.19 10.35 8.16
C CYS A 342 10.93 11.67 7.44
N LYS A 343 10.21 11.63 6.30
CA LYS A 343 9.86 12.82 5.51
C LYS A 343 9.00 13.84 6.26
N TYR A 344 8.36 13.42 7.35
CA TYR A 344 7.52 14.28 8.19
C TYR A 344 8.27 14.85 9.39
N VAL A 345 9.52 14.42 9.60
CA VAL A 345 10.36 14.86 10.72
C VAL A 345 11.47 15.75 10.19
N GLU A 346 11.46 17.03 10.58
CA GLU A 346 12.53 17.95 10.24
C GLU A 346 13.88 17.45 10.78
N ASN A 347 14.94 17.54 9.96
CA ASN A 347 16.29 17.11 10.31
C ASN A 347 16.36 15.68 10.92
N TYR A 348 15.58 14.75 10.37
CA TYR A 348 15.54 13.35 10.84
C TYR A 348 16.93 12.72 10.94
N ALA A 349 17.76 12.90 9.90
CA ALA A 349 19.11 12.33 9.84
C ALA A 349 20.02 12.84 10.98
N GLY A 350 19.93 14.13 11.32
CA GLY A 350 20.64 14.69 12.46
C GLY A 350 20.13 14.13 13.78
N LYS A 351 18.80 14.05 13.95
CA LYS A 351 18.15 13.52 15.16
C LYS A 351 18.51 12.06 15.44
N ILE A 352 18.57 11.20 14.42
CA ILE A 352 18.89 9.77 14.61
C ILE A 352 20.38 9.47 14.70
N ARG A 353 21.27 10.47 14.64
CA ARG A 353 22.73 10.23 14.64
C ARG A 353 23.19 9.45 15.89
N PRO A 354 22.78 9.79 17.14
CA PRO A 354 23.18 9.03 18.34
C PRO A 354 22.68 7.58 18.28
N LEU A 355 21.44 7.38 17.81
CA LEU A 355 20.84 6.06 17.64
C LEU A 355 21.59 5.22 16.59
N SER A 356 21.97 5.84 15.47
CA SER A 356 22.67 5.15 14.38
C SER A 356 24.09 4.70 14.79
N GLN A 357 24.72 5.37 15.76
CA GLN A 357 26.02 4.96 16.29
C GLN A 357 25.93 3.61 17.01
N LEU A 358 24.83 3.31 17.69
CA LEU A 358 24.57 2.02 18.35
C LEU A 358 24.38 0.85 17.37
N LEU A 359 24.24 1.11 16.07
CA LEU A 359 24.12 0.08 15.04
C LEU A 359 25.46 -0.37 14.45
N LYS A 360 26.58 0.31 14.78
CA LYS A 360 27.90 -0.02 14.24
C LYS A 360 28.37 -1.39 14.76
N LYS A 361 29.12 -2.13 13.93
CA LYS A 361 29.51 -3.53 14.18
C LYS A 361 30.27 -3.73 15.50
N GLU A 362 31.04 -2.73 15.93
CA GLU A 362 31.87 -2.77 17.15
C GLU A 362 31.32 -1.87 18.28
N ALA A 363 30.11 -1.32 18.12
CA ALA A 363 29.52 -0.49 19.16
C ALA A 363 29.02 -1.35 20.33
N GLU A 364 29.46 -1.01 21.54
CA GLU A 364 28.85 -1.52 22.76
C GLU A 364 27.44 -0.94 22.91
N TRP A 365 26.48 -1.77 23.33
CA TRP A 365 25.14 -1.28 23.62
C TRP A 365 25.14 -0.45 24.91
N LYS A 366 25.20 0.87 24.75
CA LYS A 366 25.11 1.82 25.84
C LYS A 366 24.03 2.85 25.54
N TRP A 367 22.87 2.69 26.17
CA TRP A 367 21.77 3.64 26.03
C TRP A 367 22.08 4.91 26.84
N THR A 368 22.58 5.95 26.18
CA THR A 368 22.95 7.24 26.80
C THR A 368 21.77 8.20 26.87
N ALA A 369 21.91 9.29 27.63
CA ALA A 369 20.94 10.39 27.65
C ALA A 369 20.72 11.00 26.25
N GLU A 370 21.78 11.09 25.43
CA GLU A 370 21.69 11.53 24.03
C GLU A 370 20.87 10.56 23.16
N CYS A 371 20.98 9.26 23.40
CA CYS A 371 20.14 8.26 22.72
C CYS A 371 18.67 8.40 23.11
N GLN A 372 18.40 8.61 24.40
CA GLN A 372 17.03 8.85 24.89
C GLN A 372 16.44 10.14 24.28
N GLN A 373 17.21 11.22 24.29
CA GLN A 373 16.79 12.49 23.69
C GLN A 373 16.54 12.36 22.18
N ALA A 374 17.40 11.66 21.46
CA ALA A 374 17.22 11.37 20.04
C ALA A 374 15.96 10.54 19.78
N PHE A 375 15.71 9.52 20.60
CA PHE A 375 14.52 8.67 20.52
C PHE A 375 13.24 9.49 20.74
N ASP A 376 13.19 10.28 21.81
CA ASP A 376 12.03 11.12 22.14
C ASP A 376 11.80 12.22 21.10
N ALA A 377 12.87 12.83 20.57
CA ALA A 377 12.77 13.83 19.50
C ALA A 377 12.19 13.28 18.20
N VAL A 378 12.50 12.02 17.85
CA VAL A 378 11.90 11.34 16.69
C VAL A 378 10.42 11.07 16.94
N LYS A 379 10.06 10.59 18.13
CA LYS A 379 8.65 10.33 18.51
C LYS A 379 7.84 11.62 18.47
N GLN A 380 8.32 12.68 19.11
CA GLN A 380 7.68 14.00 19.11
C GLN A 380 7.52 14.55 17.70
N GLY A 381 8.57 14.51 16.88
CA GLY A 381 8.51 15.03 15.51
C GLY A 381 7.50 14.30 14.61
N LEU A 382 7.19 13.03 14.90
CA LEU A 382 6.15 12.28 14.18
C LEU A 382 4.74 12.56 14.70
N THR A 383 4.60 12.87 15.98
CA THR A 383 3.33 13.26 16.60
C THR A 383 2.92 14.69 16.19
N GLU A 384 3.90 15.58 16.08
CA GLU A 384 3.72 16.97 15.63
C GLU A 384 3.88 17.13 14.11
N ALA A 385 3.88 16.02 13.37
CA ALA A 385 4.10 15.99 11.93
C ALA A 385 3.10 16.90 11.18
N PRO A 386 3.58 17.83 10.35
CA PRO A 386 2.70 18.67 9.55
C PRO A 386 2.02 17.84 8.45
N ILE A 387 0.89 18.36 7.96
CA ILE A 387 0.30 17.89 6.72
C ILE A 387 1.17 18.42 5.57
N LEU A 388 1.76 17.53 4.79
CA LEU A 388 2.57 17.88 3.63
C LEU A 388 1.65 18.14 2.43
N ALA A 389 1.75 19.30 1.80
CA ALA A 389 1.04 19.56 0.56
C ALA A 389 1.47 18.57 -0.54
N VAL A 390 0.53 18.13 -1.38
CA VAL A 390 0.84 17.38 -2.61
C VAL A 390 1.48 18.34 -3.61
N ALA A 391 2.48 17.89 -4.36
CA ALA A 391 3.21 18.73 -5.30
C ALA A 391 2.29 19.28 -6.41
N ASP A 392 2.08 20.60 -6.41
CA ASP A 392 1.36 21.32 -7.47
C ASP A 392 2.37 21.76 -8.54
N GLN A 393 2.39 21.07 -9.68
CA GLN A 393 3.32 21.34 -10.78
C GLN A 393 3.09 22.70 -11.45
N ASP A 394 1.95 23.35 -11.19
CA ASP A 394 1.62 24.68 -11.72
C ASP A 394 2.16 25.81 -10.82
N ARG A 395 2.83 25.47 -9.71
CA ARG A 395 3.41 26.44 -8.76
C ARG A 395 4.94 26.35 -8.74
N PRO A 396 5.64 27.47 -8.45
CA PRO A 396 7.08 27.42 -8.24
C PRO A 396 7.41 26.61 -6.99
N PHE A 397 8.50 25.84 -7.07
CA PHE A 397 9.05 25.12 -5.93
C PHE A 397 10.24 25.91 -5.36
N HIS A 398 10.26 26.09 -4.04
CA HIS A 398 11.38 26.67 -3.31
C HIS A 398 12.08 25.57 -2.52
N VAL A 399 13.41 25.53 -2.58
CA VAL A 399 14.21 24.59 -1.81
C VAL A 399 15.09 25.38 -0.84
N VAL A 400 14.88 25.15 0.46
CA VAL A 400 15.65 25.78 1.52
C VAL A 400 16.63 24.74 2.07
N PHE A 401 17.91 25.10 2.12
CA PHE A 401 18.96 24.26 2.69
C PHE A 401 19.62 24.98 3.85
N ALA A 402 19.82 24.28 4.95
CA ALA A 402 20.62 24.72 6.09
C ALA A 402 21.66 23.63 6.39
N SER A 403 22.93 24.00 6.45
CA SER A 403 24.01 23.13 6.92
C SER A 403 24.54 23.67 8.24
N ALA A 404 24.50 22.86 9.29
CA ALA A 404 25.27 23.11 10.48
C ALA A 404 26.63 22.42 10.31
N GLU A 405 27.71 23.19 10.24
CA GLU A 405 29.06 22.62 10.35
C GLU A 405 29.21 22.00 11.74
N ALA A 406 29.70 20.77 11.80
CA ALA A 406 30.02 20.11 13.06
C ALA A 406 31.31 20.75 13.59
N SER A 407 31.17 21.63 14.58
CA SER A 407 32.27 22.14 15.39
C SER A 407 32.86 21.08 16.32
#